data_AF-A0A067EQQ1-F1
#
_entry.id   AF-A0A067EQQ1-F1
#
_cell.length_a   1.000
_cell.length_b   1.000
_cell.length_c   1.000
_cell.angle_alpha   90.00
_cell.angle_beta   90.00
_cell.angle_gamma   90.00
#
_symmetry.space_group_name_H-M   'P 1'
#
loop_
_entity.id
_entity.type
_entity.pdbx_description
1 polymer ?
#
loop_
_entity_poly.entity_id
_entity_poly.type
_entity_poly.pdbx_seq_one_letter_code
_entity_poly.pdbx_strand_id
1 'polypeptide(L)'
;MLANHVASSPLLSESWRLCCDITTAASPSIPGQSFVMKQVGSIGYVAFSSIISEAEAGICCCNGNLVALDDQFFSPLNKQINEGEEEPVLVHAGFLRLFFSIYDSPSFQTQ
;
A
#
# COMPACT_ATOMS: atom_id res chain seq x y z
N MET A 1 -7.39 -2.50 26.26
CA MET A 1 -7.34 -3.96 26.07
C MET A 1 -7.07 -4.39 24.62
N LEU A 2 -7.38 -3.57 23.59
CA LEU A 2 -6.99 -3.88 22.20
C LEU A 2 -5.49 -3.70 21.91
N ALA A 3 -4.88 -2.58 22.30
CA ALA A 3 -3.46 -2.32 22.03
C ALA A 3 -2.54 -3.41 22.61
N ASN A 4 -2.78 -3.82 23.87
CA ASN A 4 -2.04 -4.92 24.48
C ASN A 4 -2.27 -6.25 23.74
N HIS A 5 -3.48 -6.51 23.27
CA HIS A 5 -3.78 -7.71 22.50
C HIS A 5 -3.01 -7.74 21.18
N VAL A 6 -3.04 -6.64 20.41
CA VAL A 6 -2.27 -6.49 19.17
C VAL A 6 -0.77 -6.62 19.43
N ALA A 7 -0.25 -5.97 20.48
CA ALA A 7 1.15 -6.04 20.86
C ALA A 7 1.60 -7.43 21.33
N SER A 8 0.71 -8.20 21.97
CA SER A 8 0.98 -9.58 22.38
C SER A 8 0.82 -10.60 21.24
N SER A 9 0.20 -10.20 20.12
CA SER A 9 0.03 -11.04 18.94
C SER A 9 1.28 -10.98 18.05
N PRO A 10 1.55 -12.02 17.24
CA PRO A 10 2.66 -12.00 16.28
C PRO A 10 2.44 -11.02 15.11
N LEU A 11 1.28 -10.35 15.03
CA LEU A 11 0.94 -9.48 13.91
C LEU A 11 1.99 -8.39 13.67
N LEU A 12 2.38 -7.67 14.72
CA LEU A 12 3.34 -6.57 14.59
C LEU A 12 4.74 -7.07 14.28
N SER A 13 5.19 -8.12 14.97
CA SER A 13 6.54 -8.68 14.77
C SER A 13 6.70 -9.30 13.38
N GLU A 14 5.70 -10.06 12.90
CA GLU A 14 5.75 -10.66 11.56
C GLU A 14 5.63 -9.62 10.45
N SER A 15 4.73 -8.64 10.60
CA SER A 15 4.59 -7.55 9.62
C SER A 15 5.87 -6.72 9.53
N TRP A 16 6.42 -6.33 10.68
CA TRP A 16 7.66 -5.55 10.73
C TRP A 16 8.85 -6.31 10.15
N ARG A 17 8.98 -7.60 10.48
CA ARG A 17 10.03 -8.45 9.91
C ARG A 17 9.94 -8.49 8.38
N LEU A 18 8.74 -8.65 7.82
CA LEU A 18 8.56 -8.66 6.36
C LEU A 18 8.87 -7.30 5.71
N CYS A 19 8.54 -6.19 6.40
CA CYS A 19 8.95 -4.85 5.97
C CYS A 19 10.48 -4.68 5.95
N CYS A 20 11.20 -5.21 6.94
CA CYS A 20 12.67 -5.21 6.94
C CYS A 20 13.24 -6.09 5.83
N ASP A 21 12.65 -7.27 5.60
CA ASP A 21 13.07 -8.22 4.56
C ASP A 21 12.99 -7.56 3.17
N ILE A 22 11.85 -6.93 2.83
CA ILE A 22 11.67 -6.25 1.54
C ILE A 22 12.55 -5.00 1.42
N THR A 23 12.74 -4.23 2.49
CA THR A 23 13.61 -3.04 2.48
C THR A 23 15.07 -3.44 2.20
N THR A 24 15.52 -4.56 2.78
CA THR A 24 16.87 -5.09 2.54
C THR A 24 17.02 -5.65 1.13
N ALA A 25 15.99 -6.35 0.62
CA ALA A 25 15.99 -6.93 -0.72
C ALA A 25 15.87 -5.88 -1.83
N ALA A 26 15.09 -4.82 -1.62
CA ALA A 26 14.90 -3.72 -2.56
C ALA A 26 16.05 -2.70 -2.59
N SER A 27 17.21 -3.07 -2.03
CA SER A 27 18.46 -2.32 -2.18
C SER A 27 18.70 -1.93 -3.65
N PRO A 28 19.18 -0.72 -3.95
CA PRO A 28 19.32 -0.17 -5.32
C PRO A 28 20.14 -1.04 -6.29
N SER A 29 20.79 -2.10 -5.82
CA SER A 29 21.47 -3.09 -6.63
C SER A 29 20.55 -4.14 -7.29
N ILE A 30 19.27 -4.27 -6.89
CA ILE A 30 18.31 -5.21 -7.50
C ILE A 30 17.03 -4.44 -7.90
N PRO A 31 16.93 -3.98 -9.16
CA PRO A 31 15.74 -3.32 -9.66
C PRO A 31 14.58 -4.33 -9.77
N GLY A 32 13.39 -3.98 -9.27
CA GLY A 32 12.14 -4.60 -9.70
C GLY A 32 11.31 -5.33 -8.63
N GLN A 33 11.75 -5.43 -7.37
CA GLN A 33 10.92 -6.06 -6.34
C GLN A 33 10.10 -5.03 -5.55
N SER A 34 8.87 -4.78 -6.02
CA SER A 34 7.93 -3.82 -5.43
C SER A 34 7.16 -4.35 -4.23
N PHE A 35 7.04 -5.68 -4.11
CA PHE A 35 6.37 -6.33 -2.99
C PHE A 35 6.92 -7.73 -2.69
N VAL A 36 6.59 -8.25 -1.52
CA VAL A 36 6.80 -9.65 -1.14
C VAL A 36 5.54 -10.17 -0.44
N MET A 37 5.15 -11.40 -0.76
CA MET A 37 4.13 -12.13 -0.01
C MET A 37 4.78 -13.24 0.81
N LYS A 38 4.32 -13.42 2.04
CA LYS A 38 4.70 -14.55 2.89
C LYS A 38 3.47 -15.10 3.60
N GLN A 39 3.26 -16.41 3.52
CA GLN A 39 2.25 -17.10 4.31
C GLN A 39 2.87 -17.61 5.63
N VAL A 40 2.22 -17.30 6.76
CA VAL A 40 2.57 -17.82 8.08
C VAL A 40 1.33 -18.48 8.67
N GLY A 41 1.30 -19.81 8.67
CA GLY A 41 0.11 -20.58 9.02
C GLY A 41 -1.05 -20.27 8.07
N SER A 42 -2.16 -19.78 8.61
CA SER A 42 -3.35 -19.37 7.85
C SER A 42 -3.38 -17.90 7.44
N ILE A 43 -2.34 -17.12 7.76
CA ILE A 43 -2.30 -15.68 7.52
C ILE A 43 -1.33 -15.37 6.38
N GLY A 44 -1.83 -14.66 5.35
CA GLY A 44 -1.01 -14.10 4.28
C GLY A 44 -0.57 -12.68 4.63
N TYR A 45 0.74 -12.44 4.63
CA TYR A 45 1.34 -11.13 4.81
C TYR A 45 1.84 -10.61 3.46
N VAL A 46 1.53 -9.37 3.13
CA VAL A 46 2.05 -8.69 1.94
C VAL A 46 2.74 -7.42 2.40
N ALA A 47 4.02 -7.26 2.06
CA ALA A 47 4.79 -6.05 2.32
C ALA A 47 5.17 -5.39 1.00
N PHE A 48 5.02 -4.07 0.94
CA PHE A 48 5.36 -3.25 -0.22
C PHE A 48 6.64 -2.48 0.07
N SER A 49 7.54 -2.42 -0.90
CA SER A 49 8.80 -1.69 -0.77
C SER A 49 8.56 -0.18 -0.82
N SER A 50 9.23 0.56 0.07
CA SER A 50 9.27 2.03 0.04
C SER A 50 10.35 2.59 -0.91
N ILE A 51 11.19 1.73 -1.49
CA ILE A 51 12.36 2.12 -2.32
C ILE A 51 11.96 2.32 -3.80
N ILE A 52 10.68 2.16 -4.15
CA ILE A 52 10.20 2.57 -5.48
C ILE A 52 10.38 4.08 -5.54
N SER A 53 11.35 4.51 -6.35
CA SER A 53 11.95 5.84 -6.31
C SER A 53 10.89 6.91 -6.14
N GLU A 54 10.93 7.68 -5.05
CA GLU A 54 10.04 8.82 -4.81
C GLU A 54 10.00 9.76 -6.02
N ALA A 55 11.08 9.80 -6.81
CA ALA A 55 11.19 10.52 -8.08
C ALA A 55 10.42 9.86 -9.24
N GLU A 56 10.33 8.53 -9.31
CA GLU A 56 9.55 7.80 -10.33
C GLU A 56 8.04 7.81 -10.01
N ALA A 57 7.69 7.67 -8.73
CA ALA A 57 6.30 7.69 -8.27
C ALA A 57 5.77 9.13 -8.03
N GLY A 58 6.63 10.14 -8.02
CA GLY A 58 6.27 11.52 -7.72
C GLY A 58 5.74 11.71 -6.29
N ILE A 59 6.20 10.89 -5.35
CA ILE A 59 5.81 10.93 -3.94
C ILE A 59 6.60 12.06 -3.27
N CYS A 60 6.22 13.30 -3.56
CA CYS A 60 6.75 14.47 -2.87
C CYS A 60 5.74 14.92 -1.83
N CYS A 61 5.98 14.61 -0.55
CA CYS A 61 5.13 15.00 0.57
C CYS A 61 4.97 16.53 0.73
N CYS A 62 5.78 17.32 0.02
CA CYS A 62 5.78 18.77 0.06
C CYS A 62 4.69 19.40 -0.83
N ASN A 63 4.21 18.67 -1.84
CA ASN A 63 3.21 19.16 -2.78
C ASN A 63 1.90 18.41 -2.53
N GLY A 64 0.87 19.13 -2.09
CA GLY A 64 -0.48 18.62 -1.81
C GLY A 64 -1.21 18.11 -3.06
N ASN A 65 -0.63 17.13 -3.75
CA ASN A 65 -1.16 16.50 -4.96
C ASN A 65 -2.24 15.49 -4.57
N LEU A 66 -3.34 15.99 -4.04
CA LEU A 66 -4.53 15.21 -3.76
C LEU A 66 -5.38 15.11 -5.03
N VAL A 67 -5.86 13.90 -5.31
CA VAL A 67 -6.75 13.61 -6.45
C VAL A 67 -7.96 12.84 -5.95
N ALA A 68 -9.11 13.09 -6.57
CA ALA A 68 -10.32 12.32 -6.32
C ALA A 68 -10.11 10.86 -6.74
N LEU A 69 -10.58 9.92 -5.91
CA LEU A 69 -10.66 8.50 -6.28
C LEU A 69 -11.71 8.29 -7.38
N ASP A 70 -11.39 7.40 -8.32
CA ASP A 70 -12.33 6.99 -9.37
C ASP A 70 -13.54 6.25 -8.79
N ASP A 71 -14.73 6.61 -9.29
CA ASP A 71 -16.01 6.09 -8.84
C ASP A 71 -16.28 4.66 -9.29
N GLN A 72 -15.54 4.10 -10.25
CA GLN A 72 -15.75 2.72 -10.70
C GLN A 72 -14.98 1.74 -9.82
N PHE A 73 -13.66 1.92 -9.71
CA PHE A 73 -12.81 1.00 -8.96
C PHE A 73 -12.98 1.14 -7.44
N PHE A 74 -13.23 2.36 -6.95
CA PHE A 74 -13.37 2.67 -5.52
C PHE A 74 -14.80 3.03 -5.10
N SER A 75 -15.80 2.63 -5.90
CA SER A 75 -17.22 2.93 -5.65
C SER A 75 -17.70 2.69 -4.21
N PRO A 76 -17.26 1.64 -3.48
CA PRO A 76 -17.71 1.42 -2.10
C PRO A 76 -17.22 2.49 -1.12
N LEU A 77 -16.06 3.11 -1.38
CA LEU A 77 -15.49 4.17 -0.54
C LEU A 77 -16.23 5.50 -0.75
N ASN A 78 -16.71 5.74 -1.97
CA ASN A 78 -17.47 6.95 -2.31
C ASN A 78 -18.96 6.84 -1.92
N LYS A 79 -19.52 5.63 -1.80
CA LYS A 79 -20.94 5.39 -1.43
C LYS A 79 -21.28 5.54 0.05
N GLN A 80 -20.27 5.58 0.94
CA GLN A 80 -20.51 5.76 2.37
C GLN A 80 -20.93 7.20 2.72
N ILE A 81 -20.76 8.09 1.76
CA ILE A 81 -21.23 9.45 1.81
C ILE A 81 -22.64 9.35 1.17
N ASN A 82 -23.66 9.55 2.00
CA ASN A 82 -25.05 9.68 1.58
C ASN A 82 -25.66 10.67 2.56
N GLU A 83 -25.79 11.92 2.12
CA GLU A 83 -26.91 12.86 2.38
C GLU A 83 -26.48 14.30 2.11
N GLY A 84 -26.18 14.61 0.85
CA GLY A 84 -26.18 15.98 0.34
C GLY A 84 -24.86 16.72 0.55
N GLU A 85 -24.21 17.03 -0.57
CA GLU A 85 -22.93 17.76 -0.70
C GLU A 85 -21.70 16.93 -0.32
N GLU A 86 -21.21 16.16 -1.30
CA GLU A 86 -20.16 15.16 -1.05
C GLU A 86 -18.88 15.56 -1.78
N GLU A 87 -17.91 16.01 -1.01
CA GLU A 87 -16.54 16.13 -1.50
C GLU A 87 -16.01 14.72 -1.79
N PRO A 88 -15.41 14.50 -2.98
CA PRO A 88 -14.87 13.20 -3.34
C PRO A 88 -13.76 12.79 -2.37
N VAL A 89 -13.60 11.48 -2.15
CA VAL A 89 -12.46 10.99 -1.36
C VAL A 89 -11.17 11.35 -2.09
N LEU A 90 -10.36 12.16 -1.43
CA LEU A 90 -9.09 12.63 -1.95
C LEU A 90 -7.94 11.76 -1.43
N VAL A 91 -7.06 11.32 -2.33
CA VAL A 91 -5.85 10.56 -2.00
C VAL A 91 -4.61 11.18 -2.64
N HIS A 92 -3.43 10.90 -2.08
CA HIS A 92 -2.18 11.36 -2.66
C HIS A 92 -1.93 10.70 -4.02
N ALA A 93 -1.78 11.51 -5.07
CA ALA A 93 -1.63 11.07 -6.45
C ALA A 93 -0.45 10.09 -6.64
N GLY A 94 0.67 10.33 -5.95
CA GLY A 94 1.83 9.45 -6.02
C GLY A 94 1.55 8.05 -5.45
N PHE A 95 0.78 7.95 -4.36
CA PHE A 95 0.41 6.66 -3.79
C PHE A 95 -0.63 5.95 -4.64
N LEU A 96 -1.58 6.69 -5.23
CA LEU A 96 -2.55 6.11 -6.16
C LEU A 96 -1.88 5.55 -7.42
N ARG A 97 -0.91 6.29 -7.99
CA ARG A 97 -0.10 5.81 -9.12
C ARG A 97 0.71 4.58 -8.75
N LEU A 98 1.32 4.57 -7.57
CA LEU A 98 2.07 3.42 -7.07
C LEU A 98 1.18 2.19 -6.91
N PHE A 99 -0.01 2.37 -6.34
CA PHE A 99 -1.01 1.31 -6.20
C PHE A 99 -1.32 0.68 -7.56
N PHE A 100 -1.67 1.46 -8.57
CA PHE A 100 -1.96 0.93 -9.91
C PHE A 100 -0.74 0.27 -10.56
N SER A 101 0.46 0.84 -10.41
CA SER A 101 1.68 0.22 -10.93
C SER A 101 1.95 -1.17 -10.35
N ILE A 102 1.59 -1.41 -9.09
CA ILE A 102 1.75 -2.72 -8.45
C ILE A 102 0.58 -3.62 -8.80
N TYR A 103 -0.65 -3.12 -8.70
CA TYR A 103 -1.87 -3.85 -9.01
C TYR A 103 -1.84 -4.39 -10.45
N ASP A 104 -1.49 -3.56 -11.44
CA ASP A 104 -1.45 -3.97 -12.84
C ASP A 104 -0.24 -4.86 -13.19
N SER A 105 0.69 -5.07 -12.24
CA SER A 105 1.86 -5.90 -12.50
C SER A 105 1.47 -7.38 -12.62
N PRO A 106 1.97 -8.10 -13.66
CA PRO A 106 1.65 -9.52 -13.82
C PRO A 106 2.05 -10.36 -12.60
N SER A 107 3.16 -10.01 -11.94
CA SER A 107 3.63 -10.71 -10.75
C SER A 107 2.67 -10.60 -9.56
N PHE A 108 1.94 -9.49 -9.45
CA PHE A 108 0.92 -9.30 -8.41
C PHE A 108 -0.40 -9.98 -8.76
N GLN A 109 -0.82 -9.93 -10.04
CA GLN A 109 -2.06 -10.54 -10.51
C GLN A 109 -2.06 -12.08 -10.46
N THR A 110 -0.89 -12.72 -10.44
CA THR A 110 -0.75 -14.19 -10.43
C THR A 110 -0.32 -14.77 -9.08
N GLN A 111 -0.49 -14.03 -7.98
CA GLN A 111 -0.22 -14.52 -6.61
C GLN A 111 -1.16 -15.65 -6.20
#